data_AF-A0A7J4Q8L6-F1
#
_entry.id   AF-A0A7J4Q8L6-F1
#
_cell.length_a   1.000
_cell.length_b   1.000
_cell.length_c   1.000
_cell.angle_alpha   90.00
_cell.angle_beta   90.00
_cell.angle_gamma   90.00
#
_symmetry.space_group_name_H-M   'P 1'
#
loop_
_entity.id
_entity.type
_entity.pdbx_description
1 polymer ?
#
loop_
_entity_poly.entity_id
_entity_poly.type
_entity_poly.pdbx_seq_one_letter_code
_entity_poly.pdbx_strand_id
1 'polypeptide(L)' 'MSDEFKFMGTSVPNFAIICGGLLVMSGIASYLISDTGSLTALIPSIFGAPLIILGLLSNKNISNK' A
#
# COMPACT_ATOMS: atom_id res chain seq x y z
N MET A 1 -4.57 -1.93 26.80
CA MET A 1 -5.07 -2.25 25.44
C MET A 1 -3.90 -2.80 24.64
N SER A 2 -3.80 -4.12 24.53
CA SER A 2 -2.58 -4.82 24.08
C SER A 2 -2.84 -5.81 22.95
N ASP A 3 -3.98 -5.69 22.28
CA ASP A 3 -4.31 -6.54 21.14
C ASP A 3 -3.92 -5.75 19.89
N GLU A 4 -2.64 -5.80 19.54
CA GLU A 4 -2.21 -5.39 18.22
C GLU A 4 -2.99 -6.26 17.22
N PHE A 5 -3.87 -5.66 16.42
CA PHE A 5 -4.64 -6.42 15.45
C PHE A 5 -3.65 -7.04 14.46
N LYS A 6 -3.53 -8.37 14.49
CA LYS A 6 -2.68 -9.12 13.58
C LYS A 6 -3.57 -9.70 12.50
N PHE A 7 -3.34 -9.29 11.26
CA PHE A 7 -4.00 -9.87 10.10
C PHE A 7 -2.99 -10.80 9.41
N MET A 8 -3.35 -12.08 9.24
CA MET A 8 -2.48 -13.07 8.59
C MET A 8 -1.10 -13.26 9.27
N GLY A 9 -1.02 -13.05 10.59
CA GLY A 9 0.22 -13.17 11.37
C GLY A 9 1.14 -11.95 11.33
N THR A 10 0.83 -10.95 10.50
CA THR A 10 1.52 -9.65 10.42
C THR A 10 0.67 -8.52 11.02
N SER A 11 1.28 -7.40 11.41
CA SER A 11 0.51 -6.25 11.92
C SER A 11 -0.28 -5.60 10.77
N VAL A 12 -1.49 -5.07 11.06
CA VAL A 12 -2.29 -4.33 10.07
C VAL A 12 -1.49 -3.28 9.29
N PRO A 13 -0.67 -2.42 9.93
CA PRO A 13 0.13 -1.45 9.19
C PRO A 13 1.12 -2.07 8.21
N ASN A 14 1.74 -3.20 8.57
CA ASN A 14 2.69 -3.89 7.70
C ASN A 14 1.99 -4.55 6.51
N PHE A 15 0.81 -5.16 6.76
CA PHE A 15 -0.06 -5.65 5.69
C PHE A 15 -0.48 -4.53 4.72
N ALA A 16 -0.87 -3.37 5.25
CA ALA A 16 -1.22 -2.20 4.45
C ALA A 16 -0.05 -1.74 3.55
N ILE A 17 1.17 -1.68 4.08
CA ILE A 17 2.36 -1.33 3.29
C ILE A 17 2.56 -2.33 2.13
N ILE A 18 2.45 -3.62 2.40
CA ILE A 18 2.61 -4.68 1.38
C ILE A 18 1.55 -4.57 0.29
N CYS A 19 0.27 -4.45 0.67
CA CYS A 19 -0.83 -4.29 -0.27
C CYS A 19 -0.71 -3.00 -1.09
N GLY A 20 -0.34 -1.89 -0.45
CA GLY A 20 -0.09 -0.62 -1.14
C GLY A 20 1.05 -0.72 -2.14
N GLY A 21 2.15 -1.40 -1.79
CA GLY A 21 3.26 -1.68 -2.69
C GLY A 21 2.87 -2.50 -3.91
N LEU A 22 2.08 -3.56 -3.70
CA LEU A 22 1.50 -4.37 -4.78
C LEU A 22 0.60 -3.54 -5.70
N LEU A 23 -0.22 -2.64 -5.14
CA LEU A 23 -1.10 -1.76 -5.90
C LEU A 23 -0.31 -0.77 -6.77
N VAL A 24 0.74 -0.16 -6.21
CA VAL A 24 1.66 0.74 -6.93
C VAL A 24 2.36 0.00 -8.07
N MET A 25 2.96 -1.15 -7.77
CA MET A 25 3.66 -1.95 -8.77
C MET A 25 2.73 -2.39 -9.89
N SER A 26 1.51 -2.84 -9.54
CA SER A 26 0.51 -3.27 -10.53
C SER A 26 -0.02 -2.11 -11.38
N GLY A 27 -0.20 -0.91 -10.80
CA GLY A 27 -0.60 0.28 -11.56
C GLY A 27 0.47 0.73 -12.55
N ILE A 28 1.74 0.70 -12.15
CA ILE A 28 2.87 1.01 -13.05
C ILE A 28 2.98 -0.05 -14.15
N ALA A 29 2.89 -1.35 -13.79
CA ALA A 29 2.91 -2.43 -14.76
C ALA A 29 1.75 -2.32 -15.77
N SER A 30 0.54 -1.99 -15.29
CA SER A 30 -0.63 -1.79 -16.14
C SER A 30 -0.47 -0.63 -17.11
N TYR A 31 0.19 0.45 -16.69
CA TYR A 31 0.52 1.58 -17.57
C TYR A 31 1.50 1.18 -18.67
N LEU A 32 2.54 0.40 -18.34
CA LEU A 32 3.54 -0.05 -19.31
C LEU A 32 3.01 -1.09 -20.30
N ILE A 33 2.08 -1.96 -19.87
CA ILE A 33 1.43 -2.96 -20.73
C ILE A 33 0.32 -2.33 -21.57
N SER A 34 -0.23 -1.19 -21.15
CA SER A 34 -1.29 -0.51 -21.89
C SER A 34 -0.74 0.16 -23.15
N ASP A 35 -1.05 -0.43 -24.31
CA ASP A 35 -0.66 0.03 -25.65
C ASP A 35 -1.03 1.51 -25.93
N THR A 36 -2.10 2.00 -25.30
CA THR A 36 -2.60 3.38 -25.46
C THR A 36 -1.98 4.37 -24.48
N GLY A 37 -1.10 3.94 -23.56
CA GLY A 37 -0.54 4.82 -22.53
C GLY A 37 -1.64 5.43 -21.64
N SER A 38 -2.62 4.61 -21.24
CA SER A 38 -3.83 5.11 -20.57
C SER A 38 -3.51 5.64 -19.17
N LEU A 39 -3.72 6.94 -18.95
CA LEU A 39 -3.52 7.59 -17.64
C LEU A 39 -4.40 6.98 -16.54
N THR A 40 -5.52 6.36 -16.90
CA THR A 40 -6.39 5.65 -15.94
C THR A 40 -5.76 4.35 -15.42
N ALA A 41 -4.79 3.77 -16.12
CA ALA A 41 -4.05 2.60 -15.64
C ALA A 41 -3.19 2.92 -14.41
N LEU A 42 -2.93 4.20 -14.13
CA LEU A 42 -2.23 4.66 -12.92
C LEU A 42 -3.12 4.76 -11.68
N ILE A 43 -4.44 4.63 -11.80
CA ILE A 43 -5.38 4.71 -10.67
C ILE A 43 -4.96 3.78 -9.50
N PRO A 44 -4.61 2.49 -9.72
CA PRO A 44 -4.12 1.61 -8.66
C PRO A 44 -2.89 2.17 -7.94
N SER A 45 -2.01 2.87 -8.67
CA SER A 45 -0.83 3.53 -8.13
C SER A 45 -1.17 4.77 -7.29
N ILE A 46 -2.14 5.56 -7.76
CA ILE A 46 -2.65 6.74 -7.05
C ILE A 46 -3.28 6.34 -5.71
N PHE A 47 -3.96 5.20 -5.63
CA PHE A 47 -4.51 4.68 -4.37
C PHE A 47 -3.48 3.90 -3.54
N GLY A 48 -2.51 3.25 -4.17
CA GLY A 48 -1.45 2.52 -3.49
C GLY A 48 -0.50 3.45 -2.71
N ALA A 49 -0.14 4.60 -3.28
CA ALA A 49 0.73 5.59 -2.63
C ALA A 49 0.24 6.08 -1.25
N PRO A 50 -1.00 6.59 -1.09
CA PRO A 50 -1.51 7.00 0.23
C PRO A 50 -1.64 5.82 1.19
N LEU A 51 -1.92 4.62 0.68
CA LEU A 51 -2.03 3.41 1.49
C LEU A 51 -0.67 3.02 2.11
N ILE A 52 0.42 3.10 1.34
CA ILE A 52 1.79 2.94 1.85
C ILE A 52 2.13 4.02 2.87
N ILE A 53 1.83 5.29 2.56
CA ILE A 53 2.11 6.42 3.45
C ILE A 53 1.42 6.24 4.80
N LEU A 54 0.13 5.89 4.80
CA LEU A 54 -0.63 5.64 6.01
C LEU A 54 -0.10 4.43 6.79
N GLY A 55 0.29 3.36 6.11
CA GLY A 55 0.91 2.20 6.73
C GLY A 55 2.25 2.54 7.40
N LEU A 56 3.09 3.35 6.74
CA LEU A 56 4.35 3.83 7.31
C LEU A 56 4.13 4.76 8.51
N LEU A 57 3.17 5.69 8.42
CA LEU A 57 2.82 6.59 9.52
C LEU A 57 2.27 5.81 10.73
N SER A 58 1.45 4.79 10.49
CA SER A 58 0.92 3.91 11.53
C SER A 58 2.03 3.09 12.19
N ASN A 59 2.99 2.56 11.43
CA ASN A 59 4.14 1.84 11.98
C ASN A 59 5.07 2.77 12.80
N LYS A 60 5.29 4.01 12.33
CA LYS A 60 6.03 5.03 13.07
C LYS A 60 5.33 5.43 14.37
N ASN A 61 4.00 5.42 14.42
CA ASN A 61 3.23 5.72 15.63
C ASN A 61 3.36 4.61 16.68
N ILE A 62 3.45 3.34 16.26
CA ILE A 62 3.69 2.20 17.15
C ILE A 62 5.15 2.19 17.67
N SER A 63 6.11 2.63 16.85
CA SER A 63 7.52 2.78 17.24
C SER A 63 7.79 3.93 18.24
N ASN A 64 6.80 4.76 18.55
CA ASN A 64 6.92 5.83 19.56
C ASN A 64 6.32 5.42 20.92
N LYS A 65 6.37 4.13 21.25
CA LYS A 65 5.93 3.59 22.54
C LYS A 65 7.12 3.11 23.37
#